data_AF-X0U3U1-F1
#
_entry.id   AF-X0U3U1-F1
#
_cell.length_a   1.000
_cell.length_b   1.000
_cell.length_c   1.000
_cell.angle_alpha   90.00
_cell.angle_beta   90.00
_cell.angle_gamma   90.00
#
_symmetry.space_group_name_H-M   'P 1'
#
loop_
_entity.id
_entity.type
_entity.pdbx_description
1 polymer ?
#
loop_
_entity_poly.entity_id
_entity_poly.type
_entity_poly.pdbx_seq_one_letter_code
_entity_poly.pdbx_strand_id
1 'polypeptide(L)'
;ASEGMKELFVRRNRGLEKPPRLDPGLEKVLNGTYGILLYEDDAMLVAKCLAGLPIEEADRFRRAITKWRTQDELQRVTEHFLRRCVSHGTDPELARGMCKQMAKFNSYSFCRAHAASYALLAYAVAYLKAHYPAQFWVAALNNNAGMYEKRVYIEAAKRSGIRILLPCVNRSETEFTLEEESIRVGLTRVAELSQKSIKRIIRTRRTRPYDDLRDFQERTGVGPKETENLIRCGAFDFISMIRPLLLWQLYTQKAVARHSSRLDLNAE
;
A
#
# COMPACT_ATOMS: atom_id res chain seq x y z
N ALA A 1 6.62 -16.86 -13.05
CA ALA A 1 7.73 -15.90 -13.17
C ALA A 1 7.92 -15.61 -14.66
N SER A 2 7.73 -14.37 -15.10
CA SER A 2 7.64 -14.01 -16.53
C SER A 2 8.84 -14.50 -17.32
N GLU A 3 8.63 -15.15 -18.47
CA GLU A 3 9.64 -15.62 -19.41
C GLU A 3 10.53 -14.49 -19.97
N GLY A 4 11.38 -13.86 -19.15
CA GLY A 4 12.33 -12.82 -19.55
C GLY A 4 11.72 -11.47 -19.99
N MET A 5 10.42 -11.39 -20.29
CA MET A 5 9.78 -10.19 -20.87
C MET A 5 9.87 -8.95 -19.98
N LYS A 6 9.74 -9.11 -18.66
CA LYS A 6 9.93 -8.01 -17.70
C LYS A 6 11.37 -7.47 -17.76
N GLU A 7 12.35 -8.37 -17.79
CA GLU A 7 13.76 -8.00 -17.83
C GLU A 7 14.12 -7.35 -19.16
N LEU A 8 13.61 -7.89 -20.27
CA LEU A 8 13.72 -7.31 -21.61
C LEU A 8 13.17 -5.87 -21.65
N PHE A 9 11.98 -5.65 -21.08
CA PHE A 9 11.39 -4.30 -20.97
C PHE A 9 12.31 -3.35 -20.19
N VAL A 10 12.80 -3.79 -19.03
CA VAL A 10 13.69 -2.96 -18.19
C VAL A 10 15.01 -2.65 -18.91
N ARG A 11 15.62 -3.63 -19.59
CA ARG A 11 16.87 -3.45 -20.33
C ARG A 11 16.69 -2.45 -21.48
N ARG A 12 15.61 -2.57 -22.26
CA ARG A 12 15.30 -1.63 -23.34
C ARG A 12 14.98 -0.23 -22.83
N ASN A 13 14.18 -0.12 -21.77
CA ASN A 13 13.88 1.16 -21.11
C ASN A 13 15.13 1.86 -20.56
N ARG A 14 16.15 1.09 -20.14
CA ARG A 14 17.44 1.62 -19.67
C ARG A 14 18.46 1.84 -20.79
N GLY A 15 18.12 1.56 -22.04
CA GLY A 15 19.04 1.67 -23.18
C GLY A 15 20.15 0.61 -23.21
N LEU A 16 20.06 -0.44 -22.37
CA LEU A 16 21.03 -1.55 -22.34
C LEU A 16 20.84 -2.53 -23.49
N GLU A 17 19.72 -2.43 -24.19
CA GLU A 17 19.37 -3.23 -25.36
C GLU A 17 18.54 -2.38 -26.32
N LYS A 18 18.83 -2.44 -27.61
CA LYS A 18 18.06 -1.69 -28.61
C LYS A 18 16.75 -2.41 -28.92
N PRO A 19 15.60 -1.71 -28.95
CA PRO A 19 14.36 -2.28 -29.48
C PRO A 19 14.57 -2.77 -30.92
N PRO A 20 13.82 -3.80 -31.36
CA PRO A 20 13.84 -4.21 -32.75
C PRO A 20 13.41 -3.05 -33.64
N ARG A 21 13.94 -2.99 -34.87
CA ARG A 21 13.44 -2.05 -35.87
C ARG A 21 11.99 -2.43 -36.19
N LEU A 22 11.08 -1.51 -35.96
CA LEU A 22 9.66 -1.68 -36.21
C LEU A 22 9.28 -0.90 -37.47
N ASP A 23 8.31 -1.41 -38.22
CA ASP A 23 7.71 -0.63 -39.31
C ASP A 23 6.93 0.57 -38.74
N PRO A 24 6.74 1.66 -39.50
CA PRO A 24 6.09 2.88 -39.01
C PRO A 24 4.70 2.66 -38.39
N GLY A 25 3.96 1.65 -38.87
CA GLY A 25 2.67 1.26 -38.30
C GLY A 25 2.80 0.62 -36.91
N LEU A 26 3.81 -0.23 -36.71
CA LEU A 26 4.08 -0.90 -35.44
C LEU A 26 4.71 0.04 -34.41
N GLU A 27 5.54 0.99 -34.84
CA GLU A 27 6.08 2.02 -33.95
C GLU A 27 4.95 2.80 -33.25
N LYS A 28 3.89 3.16 -33.97
CA LYS A 28 2.74 3.86 -33.38
C LYS A 28 2.07 3.08 -32.24
N VAL A 29 2.15 1.76 -32.26
CA VAL A 29 1.51 0.89 -31.26
C VAL A 29 2.49 0.51 -30.14
N LEU A 30 3.69 0.07 -30.49
CA LEU A 30 4.63 -0.58 -29.56
C LEU A 30 5.81 0.31 -29.14
N ASN A 31 5.93 1.55 -29.63
CA ASN A 31 7.03 2.43 -29.21
C ASN A 31 6.99 2.71 -27.71
N GLY A 32 5.79 2.94 -27.15
CA GLY A 32 5.61 3.15 -25.71
C GLY A 32 5.95 1.94 -24.84
N THR A 33 6.10 0.76 -25.45
CA THR A 33 6.46 -0.49 -24.77
C THR A 33 7.79 -1.07 -25.26
N TYR A 34 8.61 -0.29 -25.97
CA TYR A 34 9.91 -0.70 -26.50
C TYR A 34 9.85 -1.94 -27.41
N GLY A 35 8.81 -2.03 -28.25
CA GLY A 35 8.62 -3.18 -29.13
C GLY A 35 8.17 -4.44 -28.40
N ILE A 36 7.59 -4.30 -27.21
CA ILE A 36 7.09 -5.42 -26.41
C ILE A 36 5.56 -5.36 -26.35
N LEU A 37 4.91 -6.41 -26.84
CA LEU A 37 3.48 -6.62 -26.68
C LEU A 37 3.13 -6.87 -25.20
N LEU A 38 2.46 -5.90 -24.58
CA LEU A 38 2.03 -5.94 -23.18
C LEU A 38 0.50 -5.91 -23.00
N TYR A 39 -0.21 -5.20 -23.90
CA TYR A 39 -1.64 -4.97 -23.76
C TYR A 39 -2.47 -5.73 -24.80
N GLU A 40 -3.64 -6.22 -24.38
CA GLU A 40 -4.54 -6.99 -25.24
C GLU A 40 -5.01 -6.20 -26.45
N ASP A 41 -5.31 -4.92 -26.22
CA ASP A 41 -5.76 -3.98 -27.24
C ASP A 41 -4.68 -3.77 -28.32
N ASP A 42 -3.40 -3.78 -27.92
CA ASP A 42 -2.28 -3.61 -28.85
C ASP A 42 -2.11 -4.85 -29.74
N ALA A 43 -2.46 -6.05 -29.27
CA ALA A 43 -2.31 -7.28 -30.05
C ALA A 43 -3.19 -7.27 -31.31
N MET A 44 -4.39 -6.69 -31.22
CA MET A 44 -5.27 -6.49 -32.36
C MET A 44 -4.69 -5.49 -33.36
N LEU A 45 -4.16 -4.37 -32.87
CA LEU A 45 -3.56 -3.32 -33.71
C LEU A 45 -2.29 -3.82 -34.41
N VAL A 46 -1.47 -4.61 -33.72
CA VAL A 46 -0.28 -5.26 -34.28
C VAL A 46 -0.65 -6.22 -35.41
N ALA A 47 -1.64 -7.10 -35.22
CA ALA A 47 -2.10 -7.99 -36.29
C ALA A 47 -2.64 -7.22 -37.51
N LYS A 48 -3.40 -6.15 -37.28
CA LYS A 48 -3.87 -5.25 -38.33
C LYS A 48 -2.71 -4.61 -39.11
N CYS A 49 -1.70 -4.08 -38.41
CA CYS A 49 -0.55 -3.45 -39.05
C CYS A 49 0.32 -4.43 -39.84
N LEU A 50 0.57 -5.63 -39.29
CA LEU A 50 1.43 -6.64 -39.92
C LEU A 50 0.81 -7.26 -41.17
N ALA A 51 -0.50 -7.50 -41.17
CA ALA A 51 -1.17 -8.27 -42.21
C ALA A 51 -2.19 -7.46 -43.03
N GLY A 52 -2.30 -6.15 -42.79
CA GLY A 52 -3.24 -5.25 -43.49
C GLY A 52 -4.72 -5.58 -43.23
N LEU A 53 -5.04 -6.15 -42.07
CA LEU A 53 -6.36 -6.72 -41.79
C LEU A 53 -7.40 -5.67 -41.38
N PRO A 54 -8.68 -5.86 -41.74
CA PRO A 54 -9.78 -5.26 -40.98
C PRO A 54 -9.68 -5.62 -39.50
N ILE A 55 -10.12 -4.72 -38.62
CA ILE A 55 -9.97 -4.92 -37.17
C ILE A 55 -10.71 -6.18 -36.66
N GLU A 56 -11.80 -6.55 -37.32
CA GLU A 56 -12.56 -7.77 -37.05
C GLU A 56 -11.76 -9.04 -37.38
N GLU A 57 -11.03 -9.04 -38.51
CA GLU A 57 -10.15 -10.15 -38.89
C GLU A 57 -8.95 -10.26 -37.96
N ALA A 58 -8.41 -9.12 -37.52
CA ALA A 58 -7.34 -9.09 -36.53
C ALA A 58 -7.80 -9.66 -35.17
N ASP A 59 -9.03 -9.39 -34.72
CA ASP A 59 -9.57 -10.01 -33.51
C ASP A 59 -9.82 -11.52 -33.70
N ARG A 60 -10.32 -11.95 -34.87
CA ARG A 60 -10.45 -13.39 -35.19
C ARG A 60 -9.10 -14.10 -35.09
N PHE A 61 -8.05 -13.51 -35.65
CA PHE A 61 -6.69 -14.04 -35.56
C PHE A 61 -6.17 -14.07 -34.12
N ARG A 62 -6.34 -12.98 -33.37
CA ARG A 62 -5.96 -12.92 -31.95
C ARG A 62 -6.65 -14.04 -31.16
N ARG A 63 -7.95 -14.24 -31.34
CA ARG A 63 -8.71 -15.32 -30.68
C ARG A 63 -8.20 -16.70 -31.09
N ALA A 64 -7.87 -16.91 -32.37
CA ALA A 64 -7.33 -18.18 -32.86
C ALA A 64 -5.95 -18.50 -32.26
N ILE A 65 -5.05 -17.52 -32.13
CA ILE A 65 -3.76 -17.64 -31.44
C ILE A 65 -3.91 -17.80 -29.92
N THR A 66 -5.02 -17.34 -29.36
CA THR A 66 -5.29 -17.42 -27.91
C THR A 66 -5.91 -18.77 -27.53
N LYS A 67 -6.75 -19.36 -28.41
CA LYS A 67 -7.58 -20.55 -28.12
C LYS A 67 -7.23 -21.76 -28.99
N TRP A 68 -5.94 -22.03 -29.23
CA TRP A 68 -5.51 -23.27 -29.90
C TRP A 68 -5.54 -24.43 -28.92
N ARG A 69 -5.96 -25.61 -29.41
CA ARG A 69 -6.03 -26.86 -28.63
C ARG A 69 -4.86 -27.79 -28.91
N THR A 70 -4.26 -27.67 -30.10
CA THR A 70 -3.12 -28.49 -30.53
C THR A 70 -2.03 -27.62 -31.16
N GLN A 71 -0.77 -28.08 -31.15
CA GLN A 71 0.33 -27.36 -31.79
C GLN A 71 0.11 -27.22 -33.32
N ASP A 72 -0.50 -28.22 -33.97
CA ASP A 72 -0.82 -28.17 -35.39
C ASP A 72 -1.80 -27.04 -35.75
N GLU A 73 -2.79 -26.77 -34.90
CA GLU A 73 -3.71 -25.64 -35.09
C GLU A 73 -2.97 -24.30 -35.03
N LEU A 74 -2.09 -24.13 -34.02
CA LEU A 74 -1.27 -22.93 -33.89
C LEU A 74 -0.35 -22.75 -35.11
N GLN A 75 0.27 -23.83 -35.59
CA GLN A 75 1.16 -23.78 -36.74
C GLN A 75 0.42 -23.37 -38.02
N ARG A 76 -0.76 -23.94 -38.29
CA ARG A 76 -1.59 -23.55 -39.45
C ARG A 76 -2.00 -22.08 -39.41
N VAL A 77 -2.44 -21.59 -38.25
CA VAL A 77 -2.83 -20.18 -38.06
C VAL A 77 -1.63 -19.25 -38.24
N THR A 78 -0.46 -19.65 -37.71
CA THR A 78 0.79 -18.88 -37.83
C THR A 78 1.27 -18.82 -39.28
N GLU A 79 1.30 -19.95 -40.00
CA GLU A 79 1.71 -19.98 -41.40
C GLU A 79 0.80 -19.14 -42.30
N HIS A 80 -0.52 -19.23 -42.09
CA HIS A 80 -1.49 -18.42 -42.83
C HIS A 80 -1.24 -16.92 -42.62
N PHE A 81 -1.01 -16.51 -41.38
CA PHE A 81 -0.74 -15.11 -41.07
C PHE A 81 0.60 -14.62 -41.61
N LEU A 82 1.66 -15.43 -41.52
CA LEU A 82 2.96 -15.08 -42.09
C LEU A 82 2.89 -14.88 -43.61
N ARG A 83 2.20 -15.78 -44.34
CA ARG A 83 1.98 -15.61 -45.78
C ARG A 83 1.29 -14.28 -46.09
N ARG A 84 0.29 -13.92 -45.29
CA ARG A 84 -0.43 -12.66 -45.47
C ARG A 84 0.46 -11.45 -45.17
N CYS A 85 1.25 -11.49 -44.10
CA CYS A 85 2.21 -10.44 -43.77
C CYS A 85 3.20 -10.19 -44.92
N VAL A 86 3.73 -11.27 -45.51
CA VAL A 86 4.64 -11.16 -46.66
C VAL A 86 3.93 -10.58 -47.88
N SER A 87 2.68 -11.00 -48.16
CA SER A 87 1.89 -10.41 -49.26
C SER A 87 1.57 -8.92 -49.05
N HIS A 88 1.53 -8.45 -47.81
CA HIS A 88 1.33 -7.06 -47.44
C HIS A 88 2.64 -6.23 -47.48
N GLY A 89 3.80 -6.87 -47.67
CA GLY A 89 5.11 -6.21 -47.72
C GLY A 89 5.82 -6.07 -46.37
N THR A 90 5.36 -6.79 -45.34
CA THR A 90 5.98 -6.82 -44.01
C THR A 90 7.20 -7.74 -44.01
N ASP A 91 8.28 -7.32 -43.35
CA ASP A 91 9.50 -8.13 -43.22
C ASP A 91 9.22 -9.52 -42.59
N PRO A 92 9.62 -10.63 -43.25
CA PRO A 92 9.38 -11.97 -42.73
C PRO A 92 10.00 -12.25 -41.36
N GLU A 93 11.15 -11.65 -41.04
CA GLU A 93 11.77 -11.84 -39.72
C GLU A 93 10.99 -11.13 -38.62
N LEU A 94 10.61 -9.87 -38.85
CA LEU A 94 9.73 -9.10 -37.97
C LEU A 94 8.40 -9.82 -37.74
N ALA A 95 7.75 -10.30 -38.80
CA ALA A 95 6.48 -11.02 -38.71
C ALA A 95 6.60 -12.30 -37.88
N ARG A 96 7.67 -13.09 -38.09
CA ARG A 96 7.95 -14.29 -37.26
C ARG A 96 8.18 -13.96 -35.80
N GLY A 97 8.96 -12.90 -35.52
CA GLY A 97 9.22 -12.43 -34.16
C GLY A 97 7.94 -12.04 -33.44
N MET A 98 7.09 -11.25 -34.09
CA MET A 98 5.80 -10.79 -33.54
C MET A 98 4.81 -11.94 -33.36
N CYS A 99 4.70 -12.88 -34.29
CA CYS A 99 3.88 -14.08 -34.12
C CYS A 99 4.30 -14.91 -32.90
N LYS A 100 5.61 -15.14 -32.73
CA LYS A 100 6.16 -15.85 -31.57
C LYS A 100 5.81 -15.13 -30.27
N GLN A 101 5.86 -13.80 -30.29
CA GLN A 101 5.47 -12.99 -29.14
C GLN A 101 3.97 -13.07 -28.86
N MET A 102 3.11 -12.98 -29.88
CA MET A 102 1.65 -13.13 -29.77
C MET A 102 1.23 -14.53 -29.28
N ALA A 103 1.93 -15.59 -29.69
CA ALA A 103 1.66 -16.95 -29.21
C ALA A 103 1.95 -17.10 -27.70
N LYS A 104 2.99 -16.42 -27.20
CA LYS A 104 3.34 -16.39 -25.76
C LYS A 104 2.47 -15.42 -24.97
N PHE A 105 1.98 -14.38 -25.62
CA PHE A 105 1.28 -13.23 -25.05
C PHE A 105 0.06 -13.60 -24.20
N ASN A 106 -0.68 -14.64 -24.59
CA ASN A 106 -1.90 -15.05 -23.88
C ASN A 106 -1.67 -15.44 -22.40
N SER A 107 -0.45 -15.83 -22.03
CA SER A 107 -0.14 -16.22 -20.65
C SER A 107 0.12 -15.03 -19.70
N TYR A 108 0.27 -13.81 -20.22
CA TYR A 108 0.63 -12.62 -19.43
C TYR A 108 0.00 -11.31 -19.93
N SER A 109 -0.98 -11.38 -20.82
CA SER A 109 -1.65 -10.20 -21.38
C SER A 109 -2.42 -9.42 -20.31
N PHE A 110 -2.51 -8.10 -20.49
CA PHE A 110 -3.22 -7.24 -19.54
C PHE A 110 -4.11 -6.22 -20.26
N CYS A 111 -5.25 -5.90 -19.67
CA CYS A 111 -6.13 -4.85 -20.19
C CYS A 111 -5.55 -3.47 -19.91
N ARG A 112 -5.34 -2.66 -20.96
CA ARG A 112 -4.69 -1.34 -20.83
C ARG A 112 -5.51 -0.37 -19.99
N ALA A 113 -6.84 -0.35 -20.16
CA ALA A 113 -7.73 0.51 -19.38
C ALA A 113 -7.69 0.17 -17.89
N HIS A 114 -7.66 -1.13 -17.56
CA HIS A 114 -7.54 -1.59 -16.17
C HIS A 114 -6.17 -1.24 -15.58
N ALA A 115 -5.08 -1.40 -16.34
CA ALA A 115 -3.75 -0.97 -15.89
C ALA A 115 -3.68 0.53 -15.63
N ALA A 116 -4.25 1.35 -16.54
CA ALA A 116 -4.20 2.80 -16.45
C ALA A 116 -4.93 3.33 -15.21
N SER A 117 -6.11 2.79 -14.88
CA SER A 117 -6.87 3.23 -13.70
C SER A 117 -6.13 2.95 -12.39
N TYR A 118 -5.53 1.76 -12.25
CA TYR A 118 -4.72 1.42 -11.09
C TYR A 118 -3.40 2.19 -11.05
N ALA A 119 -2.78 2.46 -12.21
CA ALA A 119 -1.56 3.26 -12.29
C ALA A 119 -1.80 4.70 -11.80
N LEU A 120 -2.94 5.30 -12.14
CA LEU A 120 -3.30 6.63 -11.65
C LEU A 120 -3.44 6.65 -10.12
N LEU A 121 -4.10 5.65 -9.54
CA LEU A 121 -4.22 5.53 -8.09
C LEU A 121 -2.85 5.32 -7.42
N ALA A 122 -2.03 4.43 -7.97
CA ALA A 122 -0.68 4.17 -7.47
C ALA A 122 0.19 5.44 -7.52
N TYR A 123 0.08 6.22 -8.61
CA TYR A 123 0.76 7.51 -8.74
C TYR A 123 0.28 8.52 -7.71
N ALA A 124 -1.04 8.67 -7.51
CA ALA A 124 -1.58 9.58 -6.52
C ALA A 124 -1.11 9.24 -5.09
N VAL A 125 -1.10 7.95 -4.74
CA VAL A 125 -0.57 7.46 -3.45
C VAL A 125 0.93 7.72 -3.31
N ALA A 126 1.71 7.46 -4.37
CA ALA A 126 3.14 7.73 -4.38
C ALA A 126 3.44 9.23 -4.26
N TYR A 127 2.66 10.07 -4.93
CA TYR A 127 2.74 11.53 -4.86
C TYR A 127 2.48 12.02 -3.43
N LEU A 128 1.39 11.58 -2.80
CA LEU A 128 1.09 11.93 -1.41
C LEU A 128 2.19 11.45 -0.45
N LYS A 129 2.73 10.24 -0.65
CA LYS A 129 3.83 9.74 0.16
C LYS A 129 5.13 10.55 -0.02
N ALA A 130 5.39 11.07 -1.22
CA ALA A 130 6.59 11.84 -1.52
C ALA A 130 6.51 13.30 -1.04
N HIS A 131 5.35 13.95 -1.20
CA HIS A 131 5.17 15.38 -0.92
C HIS A 131 4.50 15.67 0.42
N TYR A 132 3.73 14.73 0.97
CA TYR A 132 3.02 14.85 2.25
C TYR A 132 3.21 13.59 3.11
N PRO A 133 4.47 13.22 3.43
CA PRO A 133 4.79 11.93 4.03
C PRO A 133 4.13 11.74 5.40
N ALA A 134 4.08 12.79 6.23
CA ALA A 134 3.49 12.71 7.57
C ALA A 134 1.98 12.45 7.50
N GLN A 135 1.27 13.21 6.67
CA GLN A 135 -0.17 13.06 6.44
C GLN A 135 -0.50 11.70 5.81
N PHE A 136 0.31 11.28 4.83
CA PHE A 136 0.18 9.97 4.20
C PHE A 136 0.27 8.83 5.22
N TRP A 137 1.28 8.85 6.10
CA TRP A 137 1.46 7.80 7.10
C TRP A 137 0.39 7.82 8.18
N VAL A 138 -0.10 9.00 8.60
CA VAL A 138 -1.27 9.09 9.49
C VAL A 138 -2.48 8.42 8.85
N ALA A 139 -2.80 8.76 7.60
CA ALA A 139 -3.90 8.16 6.87
C ALA A 139 -3.71 6.63 6.72
N ALA A 140 -2.51 6.18 6.37
CA ALA A 140 -2.20 4.76 6.24
C ALA A 140 -2.34 3.98 7.56
N LEU A 141 -1.94 4.58 8.69
CA LEU A 141 -2.04 3.98 10.02
C LEU A 141 -3.50 3.90 10.52
N ASN A 142 -4.35 4.83 10.10
CA ASN A 142 -5.77 4.91 10.46
C ASN A 142 -6.70 4.19 9.48
N ASN A 143 -6.23 3.84 8.28
CA ASN A 143 -7.06 3.16 7.26
C ASN A 143 -7.58 1.79 7.73
N ASN A 144 -6.93 1.14 8.71
CA ASN A 144 -7.34 -0.12 9.37
C ASN A 144 -7.63 -1.33 8.44
N ALA A 145 -7.52 -1.19 7.11
CA ALA A 145 -7.74 -2.20 6.08
C ALA A 145 -6.43 -2.62 5.37
N GLY A 146 -5.27 -2.35 6.00
CA GLY A 146 -3.97 -2.72 5.46
C GLY A 146 -3.68 -4.22 5.59
N MET A 147 -2.92 -4.77 4.63
CA MET A 147 -2.49 -6.18 4.67
C MET A 147 -1.40 -6.44 5.72
N TYR A 148 -0.64 -5.41 6.11
CA TYR A 148 0.46 -5.55 7.06
C TYR A 148 0.07 -5.08 8.46
N GLU A 149 0.76 -5.63 9.46
CA GLU A 149 0.67 -5.13 10.83
C GLU A 149 1.12 -3.67 10.95
N LYS A 150 0.47 -2.89 11.82
CA LYS A 150 0.79 -1.46 12.00
C LYS A 150 2.25 -1.19 12.36
N ARG A 151 2.92 -2.13 13.04
CA ARG A 151 4.35 -2.04 13.34
C ARG A 151 5.21 -1.89 12.07
N VAL A 152 4.80 -2.51 10.96
CA VAL A 152 5.50 -2.41 9.67
C VAL A 152 5.36 -1.00 9.09
N TYR A 153 4.16 -0.41 9.20
CA TYR A 153 3.90 0.98 8.80
C TYR A 153 4.69 1.97 9.65
N ILE A 154 4.73 1.76 10.98
CA ILE A 154 5.50 2.59 11.91
C ILE A 154 6.99 2.59 11.55
N GLU A 155 7.58 1.40 11.32
CA GLU A 155 8.99 1.31 10.93
C GLU A 155 9.25 1.90 9.53
N ALA A 156 8.30 1.77 8.60
CA ALA A 156 8.41 2.41 7.30
C ALA A 156 8.33 3.94 7.39
N ALA A 157 7.47 4.48 8.27
CA ALA A 157 7.37 5.92 8.53
C ALA A 157 8.67 6.47 9.15
N LYS A 158 9.25 5.76 10.13
CA LYS A 158 10.55 6.10 10.70
C LYS A 158 11.66 6.10 9.67
N ARG A 159 11.72 5.10 8.79
CA ARG A 159 12.70 5.04 7.68
C ARG A 159 12.52 6.17 6.66
N SER A 160 11.32 6.76 6.54
CA SER A 160 11.10 7.98 5.76
C SER A 160 11.39 9.27 6.52
N GLY A 161 12.04 9.21 7.68
CA GLY A 161 12.42 10.39 8.47
C GLY A 161 11.32 10.93 9.37
N ILE A 162 10.15 10.29 9.44
CA ILE A 162 9.05 10.74 10.29
C ILE A 162 9.29 10.32 11.74
N ARG A 163 9.28 11.29 12.65
CA ARG A 163 9.35 11.01 14.09
C ARG A 163 8.01 10.50 14.58
N ILE A 164 8.03 9.37 15.29
CA ILE A 164 6.85 8.79 15.94
C ILE A 164 6.90 9.11 17.42
N LEU A 165 5.95 9.91 17.89
CA LEU A 165 5.81 10.32 19.27
C LEU A 165 4.92 9.33 20.02
N LEU A 166 5.37 8.91 21.21
CA LEU A 166 4.64 7.99 22.08
C LEU A 166 3.24 8.52 22.45
N PRO A 167 2.32 7.68 22.94
CA PRO A 167 1.06 8.17 23.49
C PRO A 167 1.30 9.28 24.55
N CYS A 168 0.35 10.18 24.72
CA CYS A 168 0.36 11.22 25.76
C CYS A 168 -1.08 11.56 26.15
N VAL A 169 -1.44 11.46 27.43
CA VAL A 169 -2.83 11.74 27.87
C VAL A 169 -3.26 13.19 27.59
N ASN A 170 -2.31 14.12 27.54
CA ASN A 170 -2.55 15.53 27.24
C ASN A 170 -2.62 15.85 25.74
N ARG A 171 -2.02 15.03 24.86
CA ARG A 171 -1.88 15.35 23.42
C ARG A 171 -2.47 14.32 22.45
N SER A 172 -2.42 13.03 22.78
CA SER A 172 -2.90 11.96 21.89
C SER A 172 -4.41 11.99 21.73
N GLU A 173 -4.90 11.93 20.50
CA GLU A 173 -6.31 11.68 20.21
C GLU A 173 -6.62 10.18 20.20
N THR A 174 -7.84 9.82 19.80
CA THR A 174 -8.28 8.42 19.69
C THR A 174 -7.39 7.61 18.75
N GLU A 175 -7.16 8.10 17.53
CA GLU A 175 -6.31 7.47 16.51
C GLU A 175 -4.98 8.21 16.33
N PHE A 176 -4.15 7.78 15.38
CA PHE A 176 -2.90 8.50 15.09
C PHE A 176 -3.21 9.90 14.58
N THR A 177 -2.46 10.89 15.05
CA THR A 177 -2.62 12.29 14.64
C THR A 177 -1.30 12.89 14.22
N LEU A 178 -1.40 13.91 13.36
CA LEU A 178 -0.28 14.75 13.02
C LEU A 178 -0.01 15.71 14.19
N GLU A 179 1.24 15.79 14.62
CA GLU A 179 1.75 16.78 15.58
C GLU A 179 2.96 17.43 14.92
N GLU A 180 2.75 18.60 14.30
CA GLU A 180 3.72 19.27 13.43
C GLU A 180 4.14 18.35 12.27
N GLU A 181 5.42 18.01 12.14
CA GLU A 181 5.94 17.05 11.15
C GLU A 181 6.07 15.62 11.70
N SER A 182 5.60 15.40 12.93
CA SER A 182 5.66 14.12 13.63
C SER A 182 4.29 13.45 13.70
N ILE A 183 4.29 12.16 14.03
CA ILE A 183 3.06 11.39 14.22
C ILE A 183 2.93 11.03 15.68
N ARG A 184 1.85 11.46 16.32
CA ARG A 184 1.48 11.07 17.68
C ARG A 184 0.68 9.77 17.65
N VAL A 185 1.11 8.79 18.45
CA VAL A 185 0.37 7.55 18.63
C VAL A 185 -0.94 7.82 19.35
N GLY A 186 -2.05 7.32 18.79
CA GLY A 186 -3.39 7.44 19.38
C GLY A 186 -3.60 6.55 20.60
N LEU A 187 -4.52 6.95 21.48
CA LEU A 187 -4.84 6.25 22.72
C LEU A 187 -5.43 4.85 22.47
N THR A 188 -6.07 4.61 21.32
CA THR A 188 -6.56 3.27 20.93
C THR A 188 -5.45 2.23 20.70
N ARG A 189 -4.18 2.63 20.73
CA ARG A 189 -3.03 1.73 20.64
C ARG A 189 -2.46 1.36 22.01
N VAL A 190 -2.98 1.93 23.09
CA VAL A 190 -2.62 1.54 24.45
C VAL A 190 -3.34 0.24 24.79
N ALA A 191 -2.58 -0.75 25.28
CA ALA A 191 -3.12 -2.05 25.64
C ALA A 191 -4.22 -1.93 26.70
N GLU A 192 -5.31 -2.68 26.51
CA GLU A 192 -6.44 -2.80 27.46
C GLU A 192 -7.10 -1.46 27.85
N LEU A 193 -6.88 -0.38 27.10
CA LEU A 193 -7.54 0.90 27.36
C LEU A 193 -8.93 0.91 26.71
N SER A 194 -9.97 1.00 27.53
CA SER A 194 -11.34 0.96 27.06
C SER A 194 -11.73 2.23 26.29
N GLN A 195 -12.65 2.08 25.33
CA GLN A 195 -13.21 3.22 24.58
C GLN A 195 -13.90 4.24 25.50
N LYS A 196 -14.48 3.79 26.61
CA LYS A 196 -15.07 4.66 27.63
C LYS A 196 -13.99 5.53 28.29
N SER A 197 -12.88 4.93 28.69
CA SER A 197 -11.74 5.64 29.27
C SER A 197 -11.12 6.62 28.28
N ILE A 198 -10.90 6.24 27.01
CA ILE A 198 -10.40 7.15 25.96
C ILE A 198 -11.29 8.39 25.82
N LYS A 199 -12.60 8.20 25.64
CA LYS A 199 -13.55 9.31 25.52
C LYS A 199 -13.52 10.22 26.74
N ARG A 200 -13.41 9.64 27.94
CA ARG A 200 -13.37 10.39 29.19
C ARG A 200 -12.08 11.19 29.32
N ILE A 201 -10.92 10.60 29.00
CA ILE A 201 -9.62 11.30 28.99
C ILE A 201 -9.67 12.51 28.05
N ILE A 202 -10.10 12.30 26.80
CA ILE A 202 -10.17 13.38 25.80
C ILE A 202 -11.19 14.45 26.20
N ARG A 203 -12.34 14.07 26.76
CA ARG A 203 -13.36 15.04 27.22
C ARG A 203 -12.85 15.85 28.40
N THR A 204 -12.30 15.18 29.41
CA THR A 204 -11.89 15.80 30.67
C THR A 204 -10.70 16.75 30.48
N ARG A 205 -9.74 16.44 29.60
CA ARG A 205 -8.59 17.32 29.34
C ARG A 205 -8.93 18.64 28.64
N ARG A 206 -10.12 18.75 28.02
CA ARG A 206 -10.55 19.98 27.33
C ARG A 206 -10.74 21.17 28.27
N THR A 207 -11.02 20.91 29.55
CA THR A 207 -11.12 21.99 30.53
C THR A 207 -9.74 22.55 30.87
N ARG A 208 -8.77 21.66 31.07
CA ARG A 208 -7.35 21.97 31.29
C ARG A 208 -6.51 20.70 31.11
N PRO A 209 -5.22 20.81 30.75
CA PRO A 209 -4.28 19.68 30.79
C PRO A 209 -4.25 19.00 32.17
N TYR A 210 -3.83 17.74 32.21
CA TYR A 210 -3.50 17.04 33.44
C TYR A 210 -2.14 17.47 33.93
N ASP A 211 -2.03 17.79 35.22
CA ASP A 211 -0.77 18.22 35.83
C ASP A 211 0.08 17.02 36.27
N ASP A 212 -0.56 16.04 36.92
CA ASP A 212 0.08 14.86 37.45
C ASP A 212 -0.83 13.62 37.40
N LEU A 213 -0.33 12.50 37.94
CA LEU A 213 -1.04 11.23 37.98
C LEU A 213 -2.31 11.29 38.84
N ARG A 214 -2.28 12.05 39.94
CA ARG A 214 -3.40 12.16 40.89
C ARG A 214 -4.53 12.97 40.26
N ASP A 215 -4.23 14.13 39.67
CA ASP A 215 -5.18 14.96 38.92
C ASP A 215 -5.85 14.16 37.79
N PHE A 216 -5.06 13.36 37.07
CA PHE A 216 -5.60 12.45 36.06
C PHE A 216 -6.58 11.44 36.64
N GLN A 217 -6.23 10.75 37.73
CA GLN A 217 -7.08 9.72 38.33
C GLN A 217 -8.35 10.30 38.95
N GLU A 218 -8.26 11.44 39.66
CA GLU A 218 -9.42 12.09 40.28
C GLU A 218 -10.41 12.58 39.22
N ARG A 219 -9.93 13.18 38.13
CA ARG A 219 -10.80 13.76 37.09
C ARG A 219 -11.35 12.74 36.09
N THR A 220 -10.67 11.61 35.90
CA THR A 220 -11.09 10.59 34.92
C THR A 220 -11.66 9.33 35.57
N GLY A 221 -11.29 8.99 36.80
CA GLY A 221 -11.67 7.71 37.42
C GLY A 221 -11.24 6.50 36.57
N VAL A 222 -10.18 6.63 35.77
CA VAL A 222 -9.61 5.52 34.98
C VAL A 222 -9.01 4.50 35.94
N GLY A 223 -9.30 3.23 35.68
CA GLY A 223 -8.91 2.15 36.59
C GLY A 223 -7.38 2.00 36.72
N PRO A 224 -6.90 1.34 37.79
CA PRO A 224 -5.47 1.19 38.01
C PRO A 224 -4.77 0.39 36.92
N LYS A 225 -5.44 -0.60 36.31
CA LYS A 225 -4.85 -1.42 35.24
C LYS A 225 -4.64 -0.63 33.95
N GLU A 226 -5.65 0.15 33.54
CA GLU A 226 -5.56 1.04 32.39
C GLU A 226 -4.49 2.14 32.61
N THR A 227 -4.44 2.69 33.83
CA THR A 227 -3.43 3.68 34.24
C THR A 227 -2.02 3.10 34.20
N GLU A 228 -1.82 1.86 34.65
CA GLU A 228 -0.54 1.14 34.54
C GLU A 228 -0.08 1.02 33.08
N ASN A 229 -1.00 0.65 32.17
CA ASN A 229 -0.67 0.52 30.75
C ASN A 229 -0.33 1.87 30.10
N LEU A 230 -1.03 2.95 30.50
CA LEU A 230 -0.72 4.32 30.09
C LEU A 230 0.68 4.75 30.57
N ILE A 231 1.05 4.45 31.82
CA ILE A 231 2.38 4.77 32.35
C ILE A 231 3.46 3.98 31.57
N ARG A 232 3.25 2.68 31.36
CA ARG A 232 4.23 1.82 30.66
C ARG A 232 4.54 2.28 29.24
N CYS A 233 3.54 2.76 28.50
CA CYS A 233 3.71 3.22 27.13
C CYS A 233 4.22 4.68 27.00
N GLY A 234 4.44 5.36 28.13
CA GLY A 234 4.97 6.73 28.15
C GLY A 234 3.91 7.83 28.08
N ALA A 235 2.64 7.51 28.30
CA ALA A 235 1.55 8.50 28.25
C ALA A 235 1.68 9.63 29.27
N PHE A 236 2.49 9.42 30.30
CA PHE A 236 2.79 10.34 31.40
C PHE A 236 4.23 10.90 31.36
N ASP A 237 4.99 10.71 30.28
CA ASP A 237 6.37 11.22 30.19
C ASP A 237 6.47 12.76 30.20
N PHE A 238 5.33 13.48 30.16
CA PHE A 238 5.27 14.92 30.39
C PHE A 238 5.45 15.29 31.87
N ILE A 239 5.17 14.34 32.78
CA ILE A 239 5.51 14.47 34.19
C ILE A 239 7.01 14.20 34.27
N SER A 240 7.79 15.12 34.83
CA SER A 240 9.26 15.00 34.99
C SER A 240 9.66 13.94 36.03
N MET A 241 9.06 12.74 35.96
CA MET A 241 9.31 11.59 36.83
C MET A 241 9.56 10.35 35.97
N ILE A 242 10.44 9.48 36.45
CA ILE A 242 10.70 8.20 35.79
C ILE A 242 9.49 7.27 35.92
N ARG A 243 9.21 6.48 34.88
CA ARG A 243 8.05 5.56 34.84
C ARG A 243 7.98 4.58 36.03
N PRO A 244 9.10 4.01 36.55
CA PRO A 244 9.04 3.17 37.75
C PRO A 244 8.50 3.88 38.99
N LEU A 245 8.79 5.18 39.14
CA LEU A 245 8.31 5.98 40.26
C LEU A 245 6.80 6.26 40.13
N LEU A 246 6.32 6.55 38.91
CA LEU A 246 4.89 6.68 38.63
C LEU A 246 4.12 5.37 38.90
N LEU A 247 4.70 4.22 38.54
CA LEU A 247 4.12 2.91 38.85
C LEU A 247 4.08 2.67 40.37
N TRP A 248 5.13 3.03 41.10
CA TRP A 248 5.15 2.93 42.56
C TRP A 248 4.09 3.82 43.22
N GLN A 249 3.92 5.06 42.77
CA GLN A 249 2.84 5.95 43.23
C GLN A 249 1.46 5.35 42.98
N LEU A 250 1.22 4.77 41.80
CA LEU A 250 -0.03 4.08 41.46
C LEU A 250 -0.31 2.91 42.41
N TYR A 251 0.70 2.10 42.73
CA TYR A 251 0.52 0.92 43.59
C TYR A 251 0.38 1.26 45.08
N THR A 252 1.07 2.29 45.56
CA THR A 252 0.97 2.74 46.95
C THR A 252 -0.39 3.37 47.24
N GLN A 253 -0.92 4.20 46.34
CA GLN A 253 -2.28 4.74 46.48
C GLN A 253 -3.34 3.63 46.51
N LYS A 254 -3.17 2.57 45.70
CA LYS A 254 -4.03 1.39 45.72
C LYS A 254 -3.96 0.64 47.06
N ALA A 255 -2.79 0.57 47.68
CA ALA A 255 -2.61 -0.05 48.99
C ALA A 255 -3.29 0.75 50.11
N VAL A 256 -3.14 2.08 50.10
CA VAL A 256 -3.79 2.98 51.06
C VAL A 256 -5.31 2.93 50.93
N ALA A 257 -5.85 3.02 49.71
CA ALA A 257 -7.29 2.95 49.46
C ALA A 257 -7.91 1.62 49.95
N ARG A 258 -7.20 0.50 49.78
CA ARG A 258 -7.61 -0.83 50.29
C ARG A 258 -7.54 -0.94 51.82
N HIS A 259 -6.63 -0.22 52.45
CA HIS A 259 -6.47 -0.24 53.90
C HIS A 259 -7.56 0.60 54.58
N SER A 260 -7.86 1.80 54.05
CA SER A 260 -8.98 2.63 54.51
C SER A 260 -10.32 1.91 54.36
N SER A 261 -10.59 1.28 53.21
CA SER A 261 -11.83 0.52 53.01
C SER A 261 -11.99 -0.70 53.93
N ARG A 262 -10.88 -1.23 54.49
CA ARG A 262 -10.91 -2.34 55.46
C ARG A 262 -11.14 -1.85 56.89
N LEU A 263 -10.72 -0.63 57.21
CA LEU A 263 -10.96 -0.02 58.52
C LEU A 263 -12.44 0.39 58.66
N ASP A 264 -13.05 0.89 57.58
CA ASP A 264 -14.47 1.26 57.57
C ASP A 264 -15.42 0.05 57.67
N LEU A 265 -15.01 -1.13 57.17
CA LEU A 265 -15.79 -2.38 57.26
C LEU A 265 -15.68 -3.09 58.62
N ASN A 266 -14.75 -2.67 59.48
CA ASN A 266 -14.55 -3.22 60.83
C ASN A 266 -15.08 -2.25 61.91
N ALA A 267 -15.79 -1.19 61.52
CA ALA A 267 -16.33 -0.16 62.39
C ALA A 267 -17.87 -0.23 62.57
N GLU A 268 -18.51 -1.31 62.07
CA GLU A 268 -19.88 -1.73 62.41
C GLU A 268 -19.85 -2.96 63.31
#